data_AF-A0A075NY52-F1
#
_entry.id   AF-A0A075NY52-F1
#
_cell.length_a   1.000
_cell.length_b   1.000
_cell.length_c   1.000
_cell.angle_alpha   90.00
_cell.angle_beta   90.00
_cell.angle_gamma   90.00
#
_symmetry.space_group_name_H-M   'P 1'
#
loop_
_entity.id
_entity.type
_entity.pdbx_description
1 polymer ?
#
loop_
_entity_poly.entity_id
_entity_poly.type
_entity_poly.pdbx_seq_one_letter_code
_entity_poly.pdbx_strand_id
1 'polypeptide(L)'
;MKLSTLALALTFSVISVSSFAKDVVLKPVNANIETQACLTAATEGFGPALRFIRKNGFDAETFSATVRCNGESLRTFAHMYRNNEVSSNAKTVALVAKNENVASKACLAAIKVGARQALAQYNLEGENIICNNKQIADFAREYTAQDVVVRNLSE
;
A
#
# COMPACT_ATOMS: atom_id res chain seq x y z
N MET A 1 57.88 -21.30 -23.92
CA MET A 1 56.50 -21.34 -24.48
C MET A 1 55.52 -21.05 -23.34
N LYS A 2 54.42 -20.37 -23.68
CA LYS A 2 53.59 -19.48 -22.84
C LYS A 2 52.88 -20.19 -21.68
N LEU A 3 52.96 -19.62 -20.48
CA LEU A 3 52.08 -19.90 -19.34
C LEU A 3 50.80 -19.06 -19.53
N SER A 4 49.67 -19.71 -19.83
CA SER A 4 48.36 -19.06 -19.86
C SER A 4 47.79 -18.96 -18.45
N THR A 5 47.82 -17.77 -17.88
CA THR A 5 47.10 -17.40 -16.66
C THR A 5 45.62 -17.16 -17.00
N LEU A 6 44.74 -18.02 -16.50
CA LEU A 6 43.29 -17.82 -16.50
C LEU A 6 42.93 -16.91 -15.31
N ALA A 7 42.57 -15.66 -15.58
CA ALA A 7 42.00 -14.76 -14.58
C ALA A 7 40.48 -14.99 -14.48
N LEU A 8 40.03 -15.56 -13.36
CA LEU A 8 38.61 -15.58 -12.99
C LEU A 8 38.23 -14.20 -12.45
N ALA A 9 37.53 -13.39 -13.24
CA ALA A 9 36.92 -12.15 -12.78
C ALA A 9 35.64 -12.46 -11.98
N LEU A 10 35.70 -12.34 -10.66
CA LEU A 10 34.54 -12.36 -9.77
C LEU A 10 33.78 -11.03 -9.90
N THR A 11 32.75 -11.01 -10.74
CA THR A 11 31.82 -9.87 -10.80
C THR A 11 30.82 -10.00 -9.64
N PHE A 12 31.05 -9.28 -8.55
CA PHE A 12 30.03 -9.07 -7.52
C PHE A 12 28.97 -8.10 -8.04
N SER A 13 27.84 -8.65 -8.47
CA SER A 13 26.64 -7.86 -8.76
C SER A 13 26.05 -7.38 -7.43
N VAL A 14 26.33 -6.14 -7.04
CA VAL A 14 25.54 -5.47 -6.01
C VAL A 14 24.15 -5.20 -6.59
N ILE A 15 23.18 -6.03 -6.23
CA ILE A 15 21.77 -5.76 -6.50
C ILE A 15 21.38 -4.64 -5.54
N SER A 16 21.42 -3.39 -6.01
CA SER A 16 20.72 -2.30 -5.35
C SER A 16 19.23 -2.59 -5.43
N VAL A 17 18.67 -3.17 -4.36
CA VAL A 17 17.22 -3.23 -4.16
C VAL A 17 16.72 -1.80 -4.02
N SER A 18 16.36 -1.18 -5.14
CA SER A 18 15.60 0.05 -5.15
C SER A 18 14.20 -0.27 -4.63
N SER A 19 14.08 -0.32 -3.30
CA SER A 19 12.80 -0.33 -2.59
C SER A 19 12.18 1.05 -2.75
N PHE A 20 11.49 1.25 -3.86
CA PHE A 20 10.55 2.35 -3.99
C PHE A 20 9.17 1.74 -4.12
N ALA A 21 8.56 1.45 -2.96
CA ALA A 21 7.12 1.46 -2.84
C ALA A 21 6.66 2.90 -3.11
N LYS A 22 6.53 3.23 -4.40
CA LYS A 22 5.85 4.44 -4.84
C LYS A 22 4.37 4.22 -4.55
N ASP A 23 3.80 5.14 -3.77
CA ASP A 23 2.36 5.26 -3.48
C ASP A 23 1.82 4.32 -2.38
N VAL A 24 2.39 4.41 -1.18
CA VAL A 24 1.77 3.83 0.03
C VAL A 24 0.65 4.75 0.52
N VAL A 25 -0.61 4.37 0.29
CA VAL A 25 -1.77 5.04 0.87
C VAL A 25 -1.94 4.61 2.32
N LEU A 26 -1.76 5.56 3.25
CA LEU A 26 -1.99 5.31 4.67
C LEU A 26 -3.49 5.30 4.99
N LYS A 27 -3.97 4.22 5.59
CA LYS A 27 -5.35 4.10 6.05
C LYS A 27 -5.41 4.12 7.57
N PRO A 28 -6.04 5.12 8.20
CA PRO A 28 -6.21 5.13 9.64
C PRO A 28 -7.14 3.98 10.05
N VAL A 29 -6.71 3.20 11.05
CA VAL A 29 -7.51 2.09 11.58
C VAL A 29 -8.63 2.56 12.51
N ASN A 30 -8.51 3.76 13.07
CA ASN A 30 -9.51 4.42 13.90
C ASN A 30 -9.24 5.94 13.96
N ALA A 31 -10.05 6.67 14.72
CA ALA A 31 -9.96 8.13 14.88
C ALA A 31 -9.26 8.57 16.17
N ASN A 32 -8.53 7.69 16.86
CA ASN A 32 -7.83 8.07 18.09
C ASN A 32 -6.64 9.01 17.82
N ILE A 33 -6.17 9.65 18.89
CA ILE A 33 -5.14 10.69 18.79
C ILE A 33 -3.82 10.14 18.27
N GLU A 34 -3.47 8.90 18.61
CA GLU A 34 -2.27 8.20 18.17
C GLU A 34 -2.29 7.99 16.66
N THR A 35 -3.40 7.48 16.13
CA THR A 35 -3.58 7.24 14.70
C THR A 35 -3.51 8.56 13.92
N GLN A 36 -4.15 9.61 14.43
CA GLN A 36 -4.13 10.93 13.79
C GLN A 36 -2.75 11.60 13.88
N ALA A 37 -2.01 11.40 14.97
CA ALA A 37 -0.64 11.87 15.10
C ALA A 37 0.29 11.18 14.09
N CYS A 38 0.16 9.86 13.92
CA CYS A 38 0.91 9.10 12.91
C CYS A 38 0.57 9.55 11.49
N LEU A 39 -0.72 9.76 11.20
CA LEU A 39 -1.15 10.25 9.89
C LEU A 39 -0.59 11.64 9.60
N THR A 40 -0.76 12.58 10.54
CA THR A 40 -0.20 13.95 10.44
C THR A 40 1.32 13.91 10.25
N ALA A 41 2.01 13.03 10.96
CA ALA A 41 3.46 12.86 10.83
C ALA A 41 3.87 12.42 9.42
N ALA A 42 3.11 11.53 8.79
CA ALA A 42 3.42 11.06 7.46
C ALA A 42 3.02 12.03 6.34
N THR A 43 1.92 12.77 6.49
CA THR A 43 1.39 13.66 5.44
C THR A 43 1.94 15.07 5.52
N GLU A 44 2.20 15.57 6.73
CA GLU A 44 2.63 16.95 6.98
C GLU A 44 4.02 17.03 7.62
N GLY A 45 4.51 15.92 8.18
CA GLY A 45 5.84 15.82 8.77
C GLY A 45 5.85 15.91 10.31
N PHE A 46 7.04 15.74 10.87
CA PHE A 46 7.23 15.61 12.31
C PHE A 46 6.82 16.85 13.11
N GLY A 47 7.19 18.05 12.63
CA GLY A 47 6.86 19.31 13.30
C GLY A 47 5.35 19.55 13.43
N PRO A 48 4.58 19.45 12.33
CA PRO A 48 3.12 19.49 12.37
C PRO A 48 2.49 18.46 13.31
N ALA A 49 2.97 17.22 13.31
CA ALA A 49 2.47 16.19 14.24
C ALA A 49 2.66 16.58 15.71
N LEU A 50 3.82 17.15 16.08
CA LEU A 50 4.02 17.66 17.45
C LEU A 50 3.07 18.82 17.79
N ARG A 51 2.73 19.69 16.82
CA ARG A 51 1.74 20.76 17.05
C ARG A 51 0.34 20.19 17.21
N PHE A 52 -0.04 19.20 16.42
CA PHE A 52 -1.30 18.49 16.53
C PHE A 52 -1.46 17.85 17.92
N ILE A 53 -0.42 17.16 18.41
CA ILE A 53 -0.41 16.55 19.74
C ILE A 53 -0.65 17.60 20.84
N ARG A 54 0.12 18.71 20.83
CA ARG A 54 -0.05 19.81 21.81
C ARG A 54 -1.44 20.42 21.76
N LYS A 55 -1.99 20.63 20.55
CA LYS A 55 -3.34 21.20 20.37
C LYS A 55 -4.43 20.33 21.01
N ASN A 56 -4.20 19.02 21.10
CA ASN A 56 -5.13 18.08 21.72
C ASN A 56 -4.85 17.84 23.22
N GLY A 57 -4.04 18.67 23.86
CA GLY A 57 -3.84 18.66 25.32
C GLY A 57 -2.80 17.65 25.81
N PHE A 58 -2.00 17.07 24.93
CA PHE A 58 -0.95 16.11 25.30
C PHE A 58 0.44 16.77 25.34
N ASP A 59 1.28 16.29 26.26
CA ASP A 59 2.71 16.61 26.24
C ASP A 59 3.37 15.95 25.02
N ALA A 60 3.84 16.78 24.08
CA ALA A 60 4.33 16.28 22.80
C ALA A 60 5.63 15.49 22.91
N GLU A 61 6.47 15.79 23.91
CA GLU A 61 7.72 15.05 24.12
C GLU A 61 7.41 13.62 24.57
N THR A 62 6.66 13.48 25.66
CA THR A 62 6.22 12.19 26.22
C THR A 62 5.40 11.40 25.22
N PHE A 63 4.45 12.03 24.53
CA PHE A 63 3.62 11.37 23.53
C PHE A 63 4.46 10.86 22.36
N SER A 64 5.33 11.70 21.79
CA SER A 64 6.17 11.29 20.65
C SER A 64 7.19 10.21 21.00
N ALA A 65 7.62 10.15 22.28
CA ALA A 65 8.51 9.13 22.79
C ALA A 65 7.81 7.77 22.94
N THR A 66 6.49 7.74 23.13
CA THR A 66 5.73 6.51 23.43
C THR A 66 4.99 5.96 22.21
N VAL A 67 4.38 6.83 21.40
CA VAL A 67 3.58 6.42 20.24
C VAL A 67 4.40 5.63 19.22
N ARG A 68 3.79 4.59 18.65
CA ARG A 68 4.37 3.77 17.59
C ARG A 68 3.46 3.76 16.37
N CYS A 69 4.01 4.19 15.24
CA CYS A 69 3.34 4.22 13.95
C CYS A 69 3.80 3.02 13.13
N ASN A 70 2.98 1.96 13.10
CA ASN A 70 3.35 0.66 12.50
C ASN A 70 4.70 0.12 13.05
N GLY A 71 4.90 0.26 14.36
CA GLY A 71 6.13 -0.16 15.05
C GLY A 71 7.24 0.91 15.08
N GLU A 72 7.17 1.93 14.23
CA GLU A 72 8.19 2.97 14.13
C GLU A 72 7.94 4.16 15.05
N SER A 73 9.02 4.87 15.43
CA SER A 73 8.88 6.13 16.17
C SER A 73 8.17 7.19 15.31
N LEU A 74 7.47 8.14 15.93
CA LEU A 74 6.80 9.22 15.20
C LEU A 74 7.73 10.01 14.27
N ARG A 75 8.99 10.22 14.69
CA ARG A 75 10.02 10.90 13.91
C ARG A 75 10.48 10.06 12.72
N THR A 76 10.76 8.78 12.95
CA THR A 76 11.15 7.84 11.89
C THR A 76 10.04 7.75 10.86
N PHE A 77 8.80 7.57 11.32
CA PHE A 77 7.62 7.49 10.46
C PHE A 77 7.46 8.76 9.62
N ALA A 78 7.56 9.96 10.22
CA ALA A 78 7.55 11.19 9.45
C ALA A 78 8.66 11.25 8.39
N HIS A 79 9.86 10.76 8.71
CA HIS A 79 10.97 10.74 7.76
C HIS A 79 10.73 9.78 6.60
N MET A 80 10.19 8.59 6.87
CA MET A 80 9.89 7.57 5.86
C MET A 80 8.97 8.13 4.75
N TYR A 81 8.05 9.02 5.11
CA TYR A 81 7.09 9.60 4.17
C TYR A 81 7.45 11.02 3.69
N ARG A 82 8.48 11.68 4.24
CA ARG A 82 8.90 13.04 3.87
C ARG A 82 9.30 13.22 2.40
N ASN A 83 9.78 12.16 1.75
CA ASN A 83 10.18 12.16 0.34
C ASN A 83 9.14 11.53 -0.58
N ASN A 84 8.04 11.01 -0.02
CA ASN A 84 6.85 10.70 -0.77
C ASN A 84 6.07 12.01 -0.83
N GLU A 85 6.52 12.94 -1.69
CA GLU A 85 5.63 14.03 -2.10
C GLU A 85 4.30 13.38 -2.44
N VAL A 86 3.24 13.82 -1.77
CA VAL A 86 1.87 13.45 -2.07
C VAL A 86 1.63 13.95 -3.49
N SER A 87 2.05 13.13 -4.45
CA SER A 87 1.75 13.29 -5.85
C SER A 87 0.23 13.19 -5.91
N SER A 88 -0.42 14.33 -6.08
CA SER A 88 -1.82 14.41 -6.53
C SER A 88 -2.04 13.76 -7.90
N ASN A 89 -0.99 13.17 -8.49
CA ASN A 89 -1.03 12.24 -9.59
C ASN A 89 -0.75 10.82 -9.10
N ALA A 90 -1.53 10.30 -8.14
CA ALA A 90 -1.73 8.86 -8.08
C ALA A 90 -2.26 8.47 -9.46
N LYS A 91 -1.47 7.77 -10.28
CA LYS A 91 -1.97 7.22 -11.54
C LYS A 91 -3.09 6.27 -11.15
N THR A 92 -4.33 6.72 -11.28
CA THR A 92 -5.51 5.90 -11.01
C THR A 92 -5.38 4.63 -11.84
N VAL A 93 -5.18 3.50 -11.17
CA VAL A 93 -5.12 2.21 -11.85
C VAL A 93 -6.55 1.89 -12.24
N ALA A 94 -6.83 1.84 -13.54
CA ALA A 94 -8.11 1.39 -14.05
C ALA A 94 -8.09 -0.15 -14.11
N LEU A 95 -8.92 -0.79 -13.30
CA LEU A 95 -9.15 -2.23 -13.41
C LEU A 95 -10.34 -2.47 -14.33
N VAL A 96 -10.09 -3.19 -15.40
CA VAL A 96 -11.07 -3.62 -16.38
C VAL A 96 -11.14 -5.14 -16.34
N ALA A 97 -12.34 -5.69 -16.46
CA ALA A 97 -12.51 -7.12 -16.57
C ALA A 97 -11.79 -7.64 -17.83
N LYS A 98 -11.22 -8.84 -17.77
CA LYS A 98 -10.54 -9.45 -18.92
C LYS A 98 -11.54 -9.78 -20.05
N ASN A 99 -12.74 -10.21 -19.67
CA ASN A 99 -13.86 -10.51 -20.57
C ASN A 99 -15.19 -10.43 -19.79
N GLU A 100 -16.30 -10.73 -20.45
CA GLU A 100 -17.64 -10.60 -19.86
C GLU A 100 -18.08 -11.80 -19.01
N ASN A 101 -17.20 -12.77 -18.77
CA ASN A 101 -17.57 -13.96 -18.00
C ASN A 101 -17.81 -13.61 -16.53
N VAL A 102 -18.58 -14.48 -15.86
CA VAL A 102 -19.02 -14.26 -14.47
C VAL A 102 -17.84 -14.16 -13.50
N ALA A 103 -16.74 -14.90 -13.74
CA ALA A 103 -15.53 -14.85 -12.93
C ALA A 103 -14.83 -13.48 -13.03
N SER A 104 -14.70 -12.91 -14.22
CA SER A 104 -14.09 -11.60 -14.45
C SER A 104 -14.94 -10.48 -13.81
N LYS A 105 -16.27 -10.60 -13.89
CA LYS A 105 -17.21 -9.69 -13.21
C LYS A 105 -17.12 -9.80 -11.69
N ALA A 106 -16.97 -11.01 -11.16
CA ALA A 106 -16.78 -11.25 -9.73
C ALA A 106 -15.47 -10.64 -9.22
N CYS A 107 -14.37 -10.72 -9.97
CA CYS A 107 -13.11 -10.05 -9.63
C CYS A 107 -13.29 -8.54 -9.44
N LEU A 108 -13.99 -7.87 -10.37
CA LEU A 108 -14.25 -6.43 -10.25
C LEU A 108 -15.18 -6.10 -9.07
N ALA A 109 -16.23 -6.90 -8.87
CA ALA A 109 -17.18 -6.70 -7.78
C ALA A 109 -16.51 -6.86 -6.40
N ALA A 110 -15.57 -7.81 -6.27
CA ALA A 110 -14.88 -8.09 -5.03
C ALA A 110 -14.10 -6.89 -4.47
N ILE A 111 -13.68 -5.95 -5.33
CA ILE A 111 -13.02 -4.70 -4.90
C ILE A 111 -14.00 -3.79 -4.15
N LYS A 112 -15.27 -3.79 -4.57
CA LYS A 112 -16.34 -2.92 -4.04
C LYS A 112 -17.05 -3.52 -2.83
N VAL A 113 -17.39 -4.80 -2.90
CA VAL A 113 -18.24 -5.47 -1.89
C VAL A 113 -17.50 -6.55 -1.09
N GLY A 114 -16.23 -6.79 -1.40
CA GLY A 114 -15.46 -7.87 -0.79
C GLY A 114 -15.68 -9.22 -1.48
N ALA A 115 -14.69 -10.11 -1.37
CA ALA A 115 -14.65 -11.39 -2.08
C ALA A 115 -15.84 -12.30 -1.79
N ARG A 116 -16.22 -12.48 -0.51
CA ARG A 116 -17.33 -13.39 -0.15
C ARG A 116 -18.65 -12.94 -0.78
N GLN A 117 -18.98 -11.66 -0.67
CA GLN A 117 -20.22 -11.12 -1.22
C GLN A 117 -20.22 -11.15 -2.75
N ALA A 118 -19.08 -10.89 -3.38
CA ALA A 118 -18.95 -11.01 -4.83
C ALA A 118 -19.14 -12.47 -5.30
N LEU A 119 -18.54 -13.45 -4.62
CA LEU A 119 -18.72 -14.87 -4.97
C LEU A 119 -20.20 -15.28 -4.85
N ALA A 120 -20.88 -14.88 -3.78
CA ALA A 120 -22.32 -15.13 -3.62
C ALA A 120 -23.16 -14.46 -4.73
N GLN A 121 -22.88 -13.20 -5.06
CA GLN A 121 -23.61 -12.46 -6.09
C GLN A 121 -23.54 -13.13 -7.48
N TYR A 122 -22.44 -13.82 -7.78
CA TYR A 122 -22.23 -14.48 -9.08
C TYR A 122 -22.37 -16.01 -9.02
N ASN A 123 -22.86 -16.58 -7.91
CA ASN A 123 -22.98 -18.03 -7.69
C ASN A 123 -21.66 -18.80 -7.88
N LEU A 124 -20.57 -18.26 -7.31
CA LEU A 124 -19.22 -18.83 -7.37
C LEU A 124 -18.71 -19.25 -5.98
N GLU A 125 -19.60 -19.44 -5.02
CA GLU A 125 -19.22 -19.89 -3.68
C GLU A 125 -18.58 -21.28 -3.73
N GLY A 126 -17.40 -21.43 -3.11
CA GLY A 126 -16.61 -22.66 -3.17
C GLY A 126 -15.67 -22.77 -4.36
N GLU A 127 -15.78 -21.88 -5.35
CA GLU A 127 -14.90 -21.86 -6.51
C GLU A 127 -13.55 -21.18 -6.21
N ASN A 128 -12.48 -21.67 -6.84
CA ASN A 128 -11.16 -21.04 -6.76
C ASN A 128 -11.01 -19.96 -7.86
N ILE A 129 -11.40 -18.73 -7.54
CA ILE A 129 -11.34 -17.61 -8.48
C ILE A 129 -9.99 -16.88 -8.38
N ILE A 130 -9.28 -16.82 -9.51
CA ILE A 130 -8.00 -16.13 -9.67
C ILE A 130 -8.19 -14.82 -10.44
N CYS A 131 -7.80 -13.71 -9.80
CA CYS A 131 -7.84 -12.35 -10.33
C CYS A 131 -6.41 -11.80 -10.37
N ASN A 132 -5.89 -11.44 -11.55
CA ASN A 132 -4.50 -10.98 -11.75
C ASN A 132 -3.46 -11.84 -11.01
N ASN A 133 -3.53 -13.15 -11.21
CA ASN A 133 -2.62 -14.16 -10.64
C ASN A 133 -2.71 -14.31 -9.11
N LYS A 134 -3.78 -13.81 -8.48
CA LYS A 134 -4.03 -13.91 -7.03
C LYS A 134 -5.40 -14.49 -6.74
N GLN A 135 -5.58 -15.11 -5.58
CA GLN A 135 -6.93 -15.47 -5.14
C GLN A 135 -7.79 -14.21 -4.95
N ILE A 136 -9.08 -14.29 -5.26
CA ILE A 136 -10.01 -13.15 -5.22
C ILE A 136 -10.01 -12.39 -3.89
N ALA A 137 -9.79 -13.07 -2.76
CA ALA A 137 -9.68 -12.43 -1.44
C ALA A 137 -8.40 -11.57 -1.29
N ASP A 138 -7.28 -12.05 -1.82
CA ASP A 138 -6.00 -11.34 -1.80
C ASP A 138 -6.02 -10.17 -2.78
N PHE A 139 -6.58 -10.40 -3.97
CA PHE A 139 -6.81 -9.38 -4.97
C PHE A 139 -7.69 -8.25 -4.44
N ALA A 140 -8.85 -8.55 -3.85
CA ALA A 140 -9.73 -7.54 -3.29
C ALA A 140 -9.01 -6.73 -2.20
N ARG A 141 -8.33 -7.40 -1.26
CA ARG A 141 -7.60 -6.72 -0.18
C ARG A 141 -6.51 -5.77 -0.69
N GLU A 142 -5.79 -6.17 -1.73
CA GLU A 142 -4.74 -5.35 -2.34
C GLU A 142 -5.30 -4.09 -3.00
N TYR A 143 -6.40 -4.20 -3.74
CA TYR A 143 -6.93 -3.08 -4.52
C TYR A 143 -7.96 -2.23 -3.77
N THR A 144 -8.63 -2.75 -2.73
CA THR A 144 -9.39 -1.89 -1.80
C THR A 144 -8.47 -0.92 -1.07
N ALA A 145 -7.16 -1.19 -0.98
CA ALA A 145 -6.16 -0.32 -0.35
C ALA A 145 -5.64 0.83 -1.25
N GLN A 146 -5.99 0.85 -2.55
CA GLN A 146 -5.45 1.76 -3.56
C GLN A 146 -6.55 2.67 -4.15
N ASP A 147 -6.17 3.81 -4.75
CA ASP A 147 -7.08 4.66 -5.54
C ASP A 147 -7.33 4.03 -6.93
N VAL A 148 -8.29 3.10 -6.96
CA VAL A 148 -8.61 2.28 -8.15
C VAL A 148 -9.96 2.67 -8.72
N VAL A 149 -10.01 2.88 -10.03
CA VAL A 149 -11.28 3.04 -10.76
C VAL A 149 -11.62 1.72 -11.46
N VAL A 150 -12.80 1.19 -11.17
CA VAL A 150 -13.34 0.01 -11.86
C VAL A 150 -14.08 0.49 -13.11
N ARG A 151 -13.64 0.04 -14.29
CA ARG A 151 -14.33 0.31 -15.57
C ARG A 151 -14.89 -0.99 -16.14
N ASN A 152 -16.03 -0.89 -16.81
CA ASN A 152 -16.58 -2.01 -17.55
C ASN A 152 -15.80 -2.19 -18.87
N LEU A 153 -15.85 -3.39 -19.45
CA LEU A 153 -15.20 -3.68 -20.74
C LEU A 153 -15.70 -2.83 -21.92
N SER A 154 -16.82 -2.14 -21.74
CA SER A 154 -17.59 -1.47 -22.77
C SER A 154 -17.33 0.04 -22.89
N GLU A 155 -16.41 0.61 -22.09
CA GLU A 155 -16.08 2.05 -22.04
C GLU A 155 -14.65 2.36 -22.45
#